data_AF-A0A351Z7M9-F1
#
_entry.id   AF-A0A351Z7M9-F1
#
_cell.length_a   1.000
_cell.length_b   1.000
_cell.length_c   1.000
_cell.angle_alpha   90.00
_cell.angle_beta   90.00
_cell.angle_gamma   90.00
#
_symmetry.space_group_name_H-M   'P 1'
#
loop_
_entity.id
_entity.type
_entity.pdbx_description
1 polymer ?
#
loop_
_entity_poly.entity_id
_entity_poly.type
_entity_poly.pdbx_seq_one_letter_code
_entity_poly.pdbx_strand_id
1 'polypeptide(L)'
;GLGAPFIPTHSLLGTDIPGTNPALRQSLSPFGGEKIVLVPALQPDVAILHVQRSDENGNAHAWGNLGVSEEAALASERIIIVAEEVVPHHIIVSDPNRVIAPSFKVCAVVREPGGAHPSPVQGHYNRDHEYYHDYHRATRTVEGNVEWMNRWVADTKDRAGYLQKLGKERWQSLQLKEHRYAAPVDYGY
;
A
#
# COMPACT_ATOMS: atom_id res chain seq x y z
N GLY A 1 -12.00 -11.64 -2.57
CA GLY A 1 -12.31 -11.59 -1.14
C GLY A 1 -13.32 -12.67 -0.78
N LEU A 2 -13.73 -12.75 0.49
CA LEU A 2 -14.69 -13.76 0.99
C LEU A 2 -16.08 -13.70 0.34
N GLY A 3 -16.43 -12.59 -0.33
CA GLY A 3 -17.76 -12.40 -0.94
C GLY A 3 -18.87 -12.14 0.09
N ALA A 4 -18.53 -12.02 1.37
CA ALA A 4 -19.48 -11.71 2.43
C ALA A 4 -19.93 -10.24 2.34
N PRO A 5 -21.23 -9.95 2.47
CA PRO A 5 -21.75 -8.57 2.42
C PRO A 5 -21.36 -7.76 3.67
N PHE A 6 -20.97 -8.42 4.75
CA PHE A 6 -20.46 -7.83 5.98
C PHE A 6 -19.62 -8.86 6.76
N ILE A 7 -18.82 -8.39 7.70
CA ILE A 7 -18.12 -9.22 8.69
C ILE A 7 -18.61 -8.84 10.10
N PRO A 8 -19.04 -9.81 10.92
CA PRO A 8 -19.35 -9.55 12.33
C PRO A 8 -18.06 -9.44 13.16
N THR A 9 -18.03 -8.54 14.14
CA THR A 9 -16.90 -8.36 15.06
C THR A 9 -17.35 -7.88 16.44
N HIS A 10 -16.56 -8.16 17.47
CA HIS A 10 -16.70 -7.52 18.78
C HIS A 10 -16.00 -6.16 18.85
N SER A 11 -15.09 -5.88 17.91
CA SER A 11 -14.41 -4.59 17.84
C SER A 11 -15.41 -3.45 17.76
N LEU A 12 -15.01 -2.27 18.28
CA LEU A 12 -15.80 -1.04 18.32
C LEU A 12 -16.97 -1.03 19.32
N LEU A 13 -17.35 -2.17 19.90
CA LEU A 13 -18.27 -2.19 21.04
C LEU A 13 -17.69 -1.42 22.22
N GLY A 14 -18.54 -0.64 22.91
CA GLY A 14 -18.11 0.21 24.02
C GLY A 14 -17.41 1.50 23.61
N THR A 15 -17.27 1.76 22.30
CA THR A 15 -16.81 3.05 21.76
C THR A 15 -17.98 3.84 21.17
N ASP A 16 -17.77 5.13 20.91
CA ASP A 16 -18.75 5.98 20.21
C ASP A 16 -18.74 5.79 18.69
N ILE A 17 -17.83 4.96 18.14
CA ILE A 17 -17.65 4.80 16.69
C ILE A 17 -18.93 4.29 15.99
N PRO A 18 -19.67 3.29 16.50
CA PRO A 18 -20.94 2.90 15.89
C PRO A 18 -22.02 3.99 15.93
N GLY A 19 -21.90 4.95 16.87
CA GLY A 19 -22.81 6.09 16.96
C GLY A 19 -22.49 7.21 15.95
N THR A 20 -21.22 7.32 15.54
CA THR A 20 -20.77 8.35 14.58
C THR A 20 -20.64 7.82 13.15
N ASN A 21 -20.64 6.50 12.94
CA ASN A 21 -20.60 5.87 11.63
C ASN A 21 -21.85 5.00 11.40
N PRO A 22 -22.88 5.51 10.69
CA PRO A 22 -24.15 4.81 10.48
C PRO A 22 -24.04 3.57 9.58
N ALA A 23 -22.92 3.37 8.89
CA ALA A 23 -22.69 2.16 8.11
C ALA A 23 -22.43 0.93 9.01
N LEU A 24 -21.96 1.15 10.23
CA LEU A 24 -21.76 0.10 11.23
C LEU A 24 -23.06 -0.17 11.96
N ARG A 25 -23.44 -1.44 12.07
CA ARG A 25 -24.69 -1.82 12.76
C ARG A 25 -24.42 -2.69 13.97
N GLN A 26 -24.87 -2.27 15.14
CA GLN A 26 -24.88 -3.16 16.30
C GLN A 26 -26.02 -4.17 16.17
N SER A 27 -25.75 -5.43 16.50
CA SER A 27 -26.74 -6.51 16.47
C SER A 27 -26.47 -7.51 17.59
N LEU A 28 -27.38 -8.48 17.75
CA LEU A 28 -27.15 -9.66 18.57
C LEU A 28 -26.81 -10.82 17.64
N SER A 29 -25.79 -11.58 18.00
CA SER A 29 -25.40 -12.78 17.28
C SER A 29 -26.53 -13.80 17.26
N PRO A 30 -26.84 -14.41 16.10
CA PRO A 30 -27.89 -15.42 16.00
C PRO A 30 -27.52 -16.76 16.66
N PHE A 31 -26.26 -16.96 17.05
CA PHE A 31 -25.77 -18.23 17.60
C PHE A 31 -25.63 -18.25 19.13
N GLY A 32 -25.58 -17.07 19.77
CA GLY A 32 -25.43 -16.97 21.23
C GLY A 32 -26.03 -15.71 21.86
N GLY A 33 -26.65 -14.83 21.07
CA GLY A 33 -27.27 -13.59 21.55
C GLY A 33 -26.27 -12.54 22.02
N GLU A 34 -24.97 -12.75 21.85
CA GLU A 34 -23.94 -11.80 22.24
C GLU A 34 -23.96 -10.56 21.33
N LYS A 35 -23.62 -9.41 21.91
CA LYS A 35 -23.59 -8.15 21.15
C LYS A 35 -22.41 -8.16 20.20
N ILE A 36 -22.67 -7.77 18.95
CA ILE A 36 -21.69 -7.68 17.85
C ILE A 36 -21.90 -6.39 17.06
N VAL A 37 -20.87 -6.01 16.28
CA VAL A 37 -20.94 -4.98 15.24
C VAL A 37 -20.84 -5.68 13.88
N LEU A 38 -21.72 -5.34 12.96
CA LEU A 38 -21.68 -5.73 11.57
C LEU A 38 -20.95 -4.64 10.79
N VAL A 39 -19.79 -4.99 10.23
CA VAL A 39 -18.99 -4.10 9.38
C VAL A 39 -19.31 -4.42 7.92
N PRO A 40 -19.88 -3.50 7.14
CA PRO A 40 -20.22 -3.76 5.75
C PRO A 40 -18.96 -3.99 4.92
N ALA A 41 -19.10 -4.76 3.83
CA ALA A 41 -18.01 -4.97 2.90
C ALA A 41 -17.55 -3.65 2.27
N LEU A 42 -16.24 -3.48 2.15
CA LEU A 42 -15.64 -2.42 1.33
C LEU A 42 -15.41 -2.98 -0.08
N GLN A 43 -15.94 -2.29 -1.09
CA GLN A 43 -15.78 -2.63 -2.51
C GLN A 43 -15.22 -1.41 -3.25
N PRO A 44 -13.91 -1.15 -3.18
CA PRO A 44 -13.31 0.00 -3.86
C PRO A 44 -13.38 -0.16 -5.38
N ASP A 45 -13.56 0.93 -6.12
CA ASP A 45 -13.47 0.88 -7.59
C ASP A 45 -12.02 0.59 -8.04
N VAL A 46 -11.04 1.17 -7.32
CA VAL A 46 -9.62 1.10 -7.65
C VAL A 46 -8.78 0.90 -6.39
N ALA A 47 -7.83 -0.05 -6.44
CA ALA A 47 -6.71 -0.11 -5.50
C ALA A 47 -5.41 0.35 -6.20
N ILE A 48 -4.64 1.20 -5.52
CA ILE A 48 -3.30 1.60 -5.96
C ILE A 48 -2.30 0.94 -5.02
N LEU A 49 -1.45 0.06 -5.55
CA LEU A 49 -0.55 -0.77 -4.76
C LEU A 49 0.88 -0.47 -5.16
N HIS A 50 1.69 -0.07 -4.19
CA HIS A 50 3.13 0.04 -4.37
C HIS A 50 3.79 -1.31 -4.07
N VAL A 51 4.54 -1.85 -5.03
CA VAL A 51 5.22 -3.14 -4.94
C VAL A 51 6.69 -2.99 -5.28
N GLN A 52 7.49 -3.96 -4.87
CA GLN A 52 8.89 -3.97 -5.22
C GLN A 52 9.08 -4.23 -6.71
N ARG A 53 8.41 -5.24 -7.28
CA ARG A 53 8.53 -5.53 -8.72
C ARG A 53 7.26 -6.08 -9.34
N SER A 54 7.11 -5.79 -10.62
CA SER A 54 6.04 -6.34 -11.47
C SER A 54 6.62 -6.76 -12.81
N ASP A 55 5.95 -7.64 -13.54
CA ASP A 55 6.12 -7.68 -14.99
C ASP A 55 5.19 -6.65 -15.68
N GLU A 56 5.29 -6.54 -17.00
CA GLU A 56 4.46 -5.64 -17.81
C GLU A 56 2.96 -5.99 -17.80
N ASN A 57 2.61 -7.22 -17.41
CA ASN A 57 1.24 -7.72 -17.39
C ASN A 57 0.58 -7.55 -16.01
N GLY A 58 1.29 -6.98 -15.03
CA GLY A 58 0.77 -6.74 -13.69
C GLY A 58 0.86 -7.93 -12.75
N ASN A 59 1.61 -8.98 -13.10
CA ASN A 59 1.96 -10.01 -12.13
C ASN A 59 3.01 -9.42 -11.17
N ALA A 60 2.53 -9.02 -9.99
CA ALA A 60 3.28 -8.19 -9.06
C ALA A 60 3.79 -9.00 -7.87
N HIS A 61 5.11 -9.02 -7.69
CA HIS A 61 5.74 -9.53 -6.47
C HIS A 61 5.75 -8.45 -5.39
N ALA A 62 5.16 -8.77 -4.24
CA ALA A 62 5.36 -8.00 -3.02
C ALA A 62 5.88 -8.89 -1.89
N TRP A 63 6.68 -8.31 -0.99
CA TRP A 63 7.22 -9.01 0.16
C TRP A 63 7.46 -8.08 1.36
N GLY A 64 7.68 -8.70 2.52
CA GLY A 64 7.79 -7.99 3.78
C GLY A 64 6.42 -7.79 4.41
N ASN A 65 6.18 -6.60 4.96
CA ASN A 65 4.88 -6.25 5.52
C ASN A 65 3.91 -5.87 4.40
N LEU A 66 2.88 -6.70 4.19
CA LEU A 66 1.86 -6.47 3.17
C LEU A 66 0.71 -5.57 3.65
N GLY A 67 0.60 -5.30 4.95
CA GLY A 67 -0.50 -4.51 5.50
C GLY A 67 -1.87 -5.05 5.07
N VAL A 68 -2.60 -4.24 4.30
CA VAL A 68 -3.92 -4.58 3.72
C VAL A 68 -3.89 -4.70 2.19
N SER A 69 -2.70 -4.79 1.59
CA SER A 69 -2.53 -4.69 0.14
C SER A 69 -3.20 -5.84 -0.61
N GLU A 70 -3.12 -7.07 -0.08
CA GLU A 70 -3.76 -8.24 -0.69
C GLU A 70 -5.29 -8.12 -0.58
N GLU A 71 -5.81 -7.74 0.59
CA GLU A 71 -7.24 -7.52 0.78
C GLU A 71 -7.77 -6.42 -0.12
N ALA A 72 -7.05 -5.30 -0.24
CA ALA A 72 -7.41 -4.19 -1.12
C ALA A 72 -7.39 -4.62 -2.60
N ALA A 73 -6.39 -5.39 -3.02
CA ALA A 73 -6.33 -5.96 -4.37
C ALA A 73 -7.52 -6.87 -4.66
N LEU A 74 -7.85 -7.76 -3.71
CA LEU A 74 -8.92 -8.73 -3.86
C LEU A 74 -10.31 -8.09 -3.77
N ALA A 75 -10.47 -7.01 -3.01
CA ALA A 75 -11.73 -6.29 -2.83
C ALA A 75 -12.04 -5.28 -3.94
N SER A 76 -11.02 -4.72 -4.60
CA SER A 76 -11.21 -3.69 -5.62
C SER A 76 -11.70 -4.21 -6.97
N GLU A 77 -12.34 -3.40 -7.80
CA GLU A 77 -12.67 -3.81 -9.18
C GLU A 77 -11.43 -3.78 -10.09
N ARG A 78 -10.61 -2.73 -9.97
CA ARG A 78 -9.40 -2.51 -10.76
C ARG A 78 -8.18 -2.24 -9.89
N ILE A 79 -7.01 -2.56 -10.41
CA ILE A 79 -5.74 -2.38 -9.70
C ILE A 79 -4.76 -1.57 -10.56
N ILE A 80 -4.11 -0.58 -9.94
CA ILE A 80 -2.94 0.10 -10.48
C ILE A 80 -1.72 -0.35 -9.66
N ILE A 81 -0.75 -0.95 -10.33
CA ILE A 81 0.52 -1.35 -9.72
C ILE A 81 1.54 -0.24 -9.93
N VAL A 82 2.12 0.26 -8.85
CA VAL A 82 3.30 1.14 -8.86
C VAL A 82 4.50 0.30 -8.43
N ALA A 83 5.46 0.08 -9.32
CA ALA A 83 6.58 -0.82 -9.06
C ALA A 83 7.91 -0.07 -9.02
N GLU A 84 8.79 -0.44 -8.08
CA GLU A 84 10.18 0.07 -8.10
C GLU A 84 10.94 -0.43 -9.34
N GLU A 85 10.70 -1.67 -9.75
CA GLU A 85 11.26 -2.23 -10.98
C GLU A 85 10.22 -3.02 -11.79
N VAL A 86 10.36 -2.98 -13.11
CA VAL A 86 9.61 -3.86 -14.02
C VAL A 86 10.58 -4.89 -14.56
N VAL A 87 10.27 -6.17 -14.35
CA VAL A 87 11.16 -7.31 -14.64
C VAL A 87 10.55 -8.22 -15.71
N PRO A 88 11.35 -9.05 -16.41
CA PRO A 88 10.82 -10.06 -17.30
C PRO A 88 9.90 -11.05 -16.58
N HIS A 89 8.87 -11.53 -17.27
CA HIS A 89 7.87 -12.46 -16.71
C HIS A 89 8.46 -13.70 -16.03
N HIS A 90 9.56 -14.26 -16.57
CA HIS A 90 10.22 -15.44 -16.01
C HIS A 90 10.72 -15.25 -14.56
N ILE A 91 11.02 -14.00 -14.16
CA ILE A 91 11.42 -13.64 -12.79
C ILE A 91 10.22 -13.65 -11.83
N ILE A 92 9.02 -13.36 -12.35
CA ILE A 92 7.80 -13.43 -11.55
C ILE A 92 7.41 -14.89 -11.34
N VAL A 93 7.33 -15.68 -12.40
CA VAL A 93 6.93 -17.10 -12.30
C VAL A 93 7.95 -17.98 -11.56
N SER A 94 9.17 -17.51 -11.31
CA SER A 94 10.14 -18.24 -10.48
C SER A 94 9.74 -18.32 -9.00
N ASP A 95 8.84 -17.45 -8.52
CA ASP A 95 8.33 -17.49 -7.15
C ASP A 95 6.85 -17.02 -7.07
N PRO A 96 5.90 -17.83 -7.57
CA PRO A 96 4.49 -17.43 -7.69
C PRO A 96 3.82 -17.11 -6.35
N ASN A 97 4.40 -17.58 -5.23
CA ASN A 97 3.89 -17.32 -3.88
C ASN A 97 4.00 -15.85 -3.45
N ARG A 98 4.72 -15.01 -4.21
CA ARG A 98 4.81 -13.55 -3.94
C ARG A 98 3.79 -12.72 -4.72
N VAL A 99 3.01 -13.35 -5.61
CA VAL A 99 2.01 -12.66 -6.39
C VAL A 99 0.81 -12.32 -5.50
N ILE A 100 0.58 -11.03 -5.24
CA ILE A 100 -0.44 -10.58 -4.27
C ILE A 100 -1.81 -10.30 -4.89
N ALA A 101 -1.93 -10.34 -6.21
CA ALA A 101 -3.16 -10.00 -6.91
C ALA A 101 -3.27 -10.73 -8.26
N PRO A 102 -4.49 -11.12 -8.68
CA PRO A 102 -4.71 -11.62 -10.03
C PRO A 102 -4.46 -10.53 -11.07
N SER A 103 -3.56 -10.78 -12.03
CA SER A 103 -3.16 -9.81 -13.06
C SER A 103 -4.31 -9.34 -13.95
N PHE A 104 -5.35 -10.16 -14.16
CA PHE A 104 -6.52 -9.74 -14.95
C PHE A 104 -7.30 -8.57 -14.34
N LYS A 105 -7.11 -8.26 -13.05
CA LYS A 105 -7.68 -7.06 -12.40
C LYS A 105 -6.79 -5.82 -12.54
N VAL A 106 -5.54 -6.00 -12.98
CA VAL A 106 -4.57 -4.91 -13.14
C VAL A 106 -4.86 -4.18 -14.44
N CYS A 107 -5.13 -2.88 -14.34
CA CYS A 107 -5.38 -2.03 -15.50
C CYS A 107 -4.16 -1.16 -15.90
N ALA A 108 -3.17 -1.02 -15.01
CA ALA A 108 -1.94 -0.30 -15.29
C ALA A 108 -0.78 -0.79 -14.42
N VAL A 109 0.41 -0.82 -15.03
CA VAL A 109 1.70 -0.98 -14.34
C VAL A 109 2.52 0.29 -14.58
N VAL A 110 2.95 0.94 -13.51
CA VAL A 110 3.73 2.17 -13.55
C VAL A 110 5.08 1.90 -12.88
N ARG A 111 6.17 2.03 -13.64
CA ARG A 111 7.51 1.97 -13.07
C ARG A 111 7.86 3.31 -12.43
N GLU A 112 7.88 3.36 -11.10
CA GLU A 112 8.10 4.59 -10.35
C GLU A 112 9.04 4.37 -9.15
N PRO A 113 10.37 4.32 -9.37
CA PRO A 113 11.35 4.14 -8.30
C PRO A 113 11.29 5.26 -7.25
N GLY A 114 11.31 4.91 -5.97
CA GLY A 114 11.07 5.85 -4.88
C GLY A 114 9.60 6.26 -4.71
N GLY A 115 8.69 5.55 -5.38
CA GLY A 115 7.26 5.85 -5.43
C GLY A 115 6.53 5.77 -4.09
N ALA A 116 7.11 5.07 -3.10
CA ALA A 116 6.55 4.97 -1.76
C ALA A 116 7.20 5.90 -0.72
N HIS A 117 8.25 6.66 -1.07
CA HIS A 117 8.83 7.65 -0.15
C HIS A 117 7.73 8.60 0.35
N PRO A 118 7.66 8.92 1.66
CA PRO A 118 8.67 8.68 2.73
C PRO A 118 8.61 7.31 3.44
N SER A 119 7.67 6.44 3.06
CA SER A 119 7.55 5.07 3.59
C SER A 119 8.67 4.18 3.04
N PRO A 120 9.11 3.13 3.78
CA PRO A 120 10.15 2.22 3.31
C PRO A 120 9.62 1.27 2.23
N VAL A 121 10.52 0.80 1.37
CA VAL A 121 10.28 -0.35 0.48
C VAL A 121 11.37 -1.38 0.73
N GLN A 122 11.01 -2.48 1.39
CA GLN A 122 11.97 -3.49 1.81
C GLN A 122 12.71 -4.07 0.61
N GLY A 123 14.04 -3.98 0.61
CA GLY A 123 14.88 -4.38 -0.52
C GLY A 123 15.32 -3.22 -1.42
N HIS A 124 14.75 -2.02 -1.28
CA HIS A 124 15.06 -0.85 -2.09
C HIS A 124 15.60 0.33 -1.24
N TYR A 125 14.82 0.82 -0.28
CA TYR A 125 15.22 1.94 0.57
C TYR A 125 14.48 1.97 1.92
N ASN A 126 15.09 2.63 2.90
CA ASN A 126 14.60 2.78 4.26
C ASN A 126 13.64 3.95 4.41
N ARG A 127 12.94 3.98 5.55
CA ARG A 127 11.96 5.01 5.89
C ARG A 127 12.64 6.35 6.18
N ASP A 128 12.11 7.41 5.60
CA ASP A 128 12.52 8.79 5.88
C ASP A 128 11.73 9.34 7.08
N HIS A 129 12.22 9.05 8.30
CA HIS A 129 11.57 9.48 9.53
C HIS A 129 11.52 11.00 9.67
N GLU A 130 12.58 11.69 9.26
CA GLU A 130 12.66 13.14 9.30
C GLU A 130 11.58 13.77 8.41
N TYR A 131 11.25 13.15 7.27
CA TYR A 131 10.27 13.73 6.34
C TYR A 131 8.87 13.76 6.93
N TYR A 132 8.51 12.75 7.75
CA TYR A 132 7.24 12.80 8.48
C TYR A 132 7.20 13.95 9.48
N HIS A 133 8.34 14.27 10.13
CA HIS A 133 8.42 15.43 11.02
C HIS A 133 8.36 16.75 10.25
N ASP A 134 9.05 16.84 9.10
CA ASP A 134 8.99 18.00 8.19
C ASP A 134 7.57 18.25 7.70
N TYR A 135 6.91 17.20 7.18
CA TYR A 135 5.52 17.23 6.75
C TYR A 135 4.61 17.69 7.87
N HIS A 136 4.69 17.04 9.04
CA HIS A 136 3.84 17.38 10.18
C HIS A 136 4.01 18.83 10.62
N ARG A 137 5.22 19.38 10.60
CA ARG A 137 5.47 20.80 10.91
C ARG A 137 4.91 21.73 9.84
N ALA A 138 5.14 21.41 8.56
CA ALA A 138 4.74 22.26 7.44
C ALA A 138 3.22 22.35 7.28
N THR A 139 2.48 21.27 7.57
CA THR A 139 1.03 21.21 7.30
C THR A 139 0.15 21.46 8.53
N ARG A 140 0.65 22.16 9.57
CA ARG A 140 -0.14 22.45 10.79
C ARG A 140 -1.24 23.50 10.58
N THR A 141 -1.11 24.33 9.56
CA THR A 141 -2.08 25.34 9.17
C THR A 141 -2.55 25.09 7.75
N VAL A 142 -3.69 25.68 7.38
CA VAL A 142 -4.24 25.58 6.01
C VAL A 142 -3.24 26.17 5.01
N GLU A 143 -2.69 27.35 5.33
CA GLU A 143 -1.72 28.05 4.49
C GLU A 143 -0.45 27.22 4.31
N GLY A 144 0.09 26.64 5.40
CA GLY A 144 1.27 25.79 5.34
C GLY A 144 1.03 24.48 4.57
N ASN A 145 -0.18 23.92 4.64
CA ASN A 145 -0.54 22.77 3.80
C ASN A 145 -0.60 23.14 2.31
N VAL A 146 -1.17 24.29 1.95
CA VAL A 146 -1.20 24.77 0.56
C VAL A 146 0.22 25.01 0.04
N GLU A 147 1.09 25.65 0.83
CA GLU A 147 2.49 25.84 0.47
C GLU A 147 3.23 24.51 0.29
N TRP A 148 3.00 23.55 1.19
CA TRP A 148 3.57 22.21 1.07
C TRP A 148 3.09 21.48 -0.19
N MET A 149 1.78 21.54 -0.49
CA MET A 149 1.18 20.94 -1.68
C MET A 149 1.75 21.57 -2.96
N ASN A 150 1.84 22.89 -3.03
CA ASN A 150 2.46 23.57 -4.17
C ASN A 150 3.90 23.11 -4.33
N ARG A 151 4.69 23.18 -3.25
CA ARG A 151 6.10 22.82 -3.29
C ARG A 151 6.34 21.36 -3.69
N TRP A 152 5.67 20.40 -3.07
CA TRP A 152 6.04 18.98 -3.20
C TRP A 152 5.16 18.19 -4.17
N VAL A 153 4.04 18.77 -4.61
CA VAL A 153 3.09 18.11 -5.52
C VAL A 153 2.91 18.93 -6.80
N ALA A 154 2.34 20.13 -6.74
CA ALA A 154 1.95 20.88 -7.94
C ALA A 154 3.15 21.40 -8.76
N ASP A 155 4.18 21.91 -8.08
CA ASP A 155 5.40 22.46 -8.69
C ASP A 155 6.46 21.38 -8.95
N THR A 156 6.07 20.10 -8.90
CA THR A 156 6.95 18.96 -9.14
C THR A 156 6.46 18.20 -10.36
N LYS A 157 7.29 18.18 -11.41
CA LYS A 157 6.91 17.60 -12.71
C LYS A 157 6.55 16.11 -12.63
N ASP A 158 7.39 15.35 -11.95
CA ASP A 158 7.33 13.89 -11.84
C ASP A 158 8.10 13.43 -10.58
N ARG A 159 8.07 12.14 -10.29
CA ARG A 159 8.77 11.59 -9.12
C ARG A 159 10.29 11.74 -9.22
N ALA A 160 10.88 11.73 -10.42
CA ALA A 160 12.32 11.98 -10.56
C ALA A 160 12.67 13.42 -10.13
N GLY A 161 11.85 14.40 -10.53
CA GLY A 161 11.93 15.78 -10.06
C GLY A 161 11.71 15.90 -8.55
N TYR A 162 10.78 15.12 -7.99
CA TYR A 162 10.59 15.03 -6.53
C TYR A 162 11.87 14.57 -5.82
N LEU A 163 12.49 13.47 -6.28
CA LEU A 163 13.72 12.93 -5.68
C LEU A 163 14.91 13.87 -5.85
N GLN A 164 14.99 14.57 -6.99
CA GLN A 164 15.99 15.62 -7.19
C GLN A 164 15.81 16.76 -6.17
N LYS A 165 14.56 17.20 -5.95
CA LYS A 165 14.21 18.25 -4.99
C LYS A 165 14.41 17.81 -3.53
N LEU A 166 14.19 16.53 -3.22
CA LEU A 166 14.47 15.94 -1.91
C LEU A 166 15.97 16.04 -1.56
N GLY A 167 16.83 16.00 -2.58
CA GLY A 167 18.27 16.16 -2.46
C GLY A 167 19.01 14.82 -2.42
N LYS A 168 20.13 14.77 -3.14
CA LYS A 168 20.93 13.55 -3.33
C LYS A 168 21.44 12.96 -2.01
N GLU A 169 21.91 13.81 -1.09
CA GLU A 169 22.45 13.36 0.20
C GLU A 169 21.38 12.66 1.04
N ARG A 170 20.20 13.26 1.15
CA ARG A 170 19.05 12.68 1.86
C ARG A 170 18.60 11.38 1.20
N TRP A 171 18.47 11.35 -0.13
CA TRP A 171 18.08 10.12 -0.82
C TRP A 171 19.12 8.99 -0.67
N GLN A 172 20.41 9.32 -0.70
CA GLN A 172 21.50 8.37 -0.52
C GLN A 172 21.54 7.80 0.91
N SER A 173 21.24 8.59 1.93
CA SER A 173 21.24 8.13 3.32
C SER A 173 20.15 7.09 3.61
N LEU A 174 19.07 7.08 2.80
CA LEU A 174 17.98 6.12 2.89
C LEU A 174 18.27 4.79 2.19
N GLN A 175 19.28 4.72 1.33
CA GLN A 175 19.59 3.49 0.60
C GLN A 175 19.96 2.34 1.56
N LEU A 176 19.82 1.11 1.09
CA LEU A 176 20.24 -0.05 1.86
C LEU A 176 21.74 0.01 2.14
N LYS A 177 22.12 -0.17 3.40
CA LYS A 177 23.53 -0.26 3.82
C LYS A 177 24.08 -1.68 3.71
N GLU A 178 23.20 -2.67 3.83
CA GLU A 178 23.51 -4.09 3.78
C GLU A 178 22.36 -4.81 3.07
N HIS A 179 22.68 -5.71 2.15
CA HIS A 179 21.70 -6.56 1.50
C HIS A 179 21.62 -7.91 2.23
N ARG A 180 20.40 -8.35 2.54
CA ARG A 180 20.11 -9.66 3.12
C ARG A 180 19.09 -10.39 2.27
N TYR A 181 19.53 -11.46 1.63
CA TYR A 181 18.69 -12.29 0.77
C TYR A 181 18.11 -13.47 1.56
N ALA A 182 16.88 -13.86 1.24
CA ALA A 182 16.30 -15.08 1.78
C ALA A 182 17.06 -16.31 1.24
N ALA A 183 17.00 -17.43 1.97
CA ALA A 183 17.45 -18.70 1.44
C ALA A 183 16.65 -19.05 0.17
N PRO A 184 17.30 -19.63 -0.86
CA PRO A 184 16.61 -20.04 -2.07
C PRO A 184 15.58 -21.14 -1.76
N VAL A 185 14.48 -21.13 -2.52
CA VAL A 185 13.45 -22.17 -2.49
C VAL A 185 13.59 -23.03 -3.73
N ASP A 186 13.57 -24.35 -3.57
CA ASP A 186 13.54 -25.29 -4.68
C ASP A 186 12.08 -25.70 -4.95
N TYR A 187 11.54 -25.22 -6.07
CA TYR A 187 10.21 -25.60 -6.52
C TYR A 187 10.22 -26.86 -7.40
N GLY A 188 11.41 -27.34 -7.77
CA GLY A 188 11.63 -28.59 -8.48
C GLY A 188 10.93 -28.75 -9.83
N TYR A 189 11.09 -29.97 -10.34
CA TYR A 189 10.11 -30.78 -11.07
C TYR A 189 10.51 -32.26 -10.94
#